data_AF-A0A1M5A7Z6-F1
#
_entry.id   AF-A0A1M5A7Z6-F1
#
_cell.length_a   1.000
_cell.length_b   1.000
_cell.length_c   1.000
_cell.angle_alpha   90.00
_cell.angle_beta   90.00
_cell.angle_gamma   90.00
#
_symmetry.space_group_name_H-M   'P 1'
#
loop_
_entity.id
_entity.type
_entity.pdbx_description
1 polymer ?
#
loop_
_entity_poly.entity_id
_entity_poly.type
_entity_poly.pdbx_seq_one_letter_code
_entity_poly.pdbx_strand_id
1 'polypeptide(L)'
;MTGTELLQETSGCIDIVDLALCLFIHEVCNDCQFEHVSGSDFAYFMNLKLTGRAVAVRPKENLRVCYMVFSVSQTIRPRERGKLWAEEFLKRCGISKSYYDKHRGDVCGKGTTKENRNFRESIDKAVESAKRLKLRPMAARQFPI
;
A
#
# COMPACT_ATOMS: atom_id res chain seq x y z
N MET A 1 -23.11 -4.16 -24.50
CA MET A 1 -22.88 -3.57 -23.18
C MET A 1 -24.03 -3.97 -22.27
N THR A 2 -23.80 -4.95 -21.40
CA THR A 2 -24.80 -5.46 -20.45
C THR A 2 -24.62 -4.79 -19.09
N GLY A 3 -25.67 -4.69 -18.27
CA GLY A 3 -25.59 -4.06 -16.94
C GLY A 3 -24.57 -4.70 -16.00
N THR A 4 -24.21 -5.97 -16.23
CA THR A 4 -23.14 -6.68 -15.53
C THR A 4 -21.73 -6.19 -15.88
N GLU A 5 -21.49 -5.80 -17.13
CA GLU A 5 -20.21 -5.19 -17.56
C GLU A 5 -20.06 -3.81 -16.93
N LEU A 6 -21.13 -3.01 -16.92
CA LEU A 6 -21.15 -1.69 -16.28
C LEU A 6 -20.90 -1.79 -14.77
N LEU A 7 -21.46 -2.80 -14.09
CA LEU A 7 -21.23 -3.03 -12.65
C LEU A 7 -19.81 -3.53 -12.35
N GLN A 8 -19.21 -4.35 -13.22
CA GLN A 8 -17.80 -4.75 -13.09
C GLN A 8 -16.85 -3.55 -13.30
N GLU A 9 -17.12 -2.71 -14.31
CA GLU A 9 -16.41 -1.45 -14.53
C GLU A 9 -16.57 -0.48 -13.34
N THR A 10 -17.78 -0.41 -12.77
CA THR A 10 -18.05 0.43 -11.58
C THR A 10 -17.39 -0.14 -10.33
N SER A 11 -17.25 -1.47 -10.20
CA SER A 11 -16.49 -2.10 -9.10
C SER A 11 -14.97 -1.88 -9.21
N GLY A 12 -14.46 -1.65 -10.43
CA GLY A 12 -13.11 -1.16 -10.69
C GLY A 12 -12.95 0.36 -10.45
N CYS A 13 -14.03 1.10 -10.21
CA CYS A 13 -14.00 2.55 -10.02
C CYS A 13 -13.71 2.96 -8.57
N ILE A 14 -14.10 2.14 -7.58
CA ILE A 14 -13.93 2.50 -6.17
C ILE A 14 -12.54 2.11 -5.66
N ASP A 15 -11.75 3.12 -5.33
CA ASP A 15 -10.45 2.91 -4.68
C ASP A 15 -10.62 2.20 -3.32
N ILE A 16 -9.86 1.13 -3.14
CA ILE A 16 -9.74 0.37 -1.89
C ILE A 16 -8.87 1.14 -0.89
N VAL A 17 -7.77 1.70 -1.39
CA VAL A 17 -6.77 2.45 -0.64
C VAL A 17 -6.89 3.92 -1.05
N ASP A 18 -7.03 4.79 -0.05
CA ASP A 18 -7.15 6.22 -0.28
C ASP A 18 -5.94 6.81 -1.01
N LEU A 19 -6.21 7.76 -1.91
CA LEU A 19 -5.19 8.37 -2.75
C LEU A 19 -4.06 9.00 -1.94
N ALA A 20 -4.35 9.72 -0.86
CA ALA A 20 -3.31 10.35 -0.05
C ALA A 20 -2.41 9.30 0.59
N LEU A 21 -2.98 8.19 1.07
CA LEU A 21 -2.19 7.06 1.58
C LEU A 21 -1.33 6.44 0.47
N CYS A 22 -1.87 6.26 -0.74
CA CYS A 22 -1.09 5.75 -1.87
C CYS A 22 0.13 6.63 -2.16
N LEU A 23 -0.05 7.96 -2.18
CA LEU A 23 1.03 8.91 -2.47
C LEU A 23 2.07 8.96 -1.35
N PHE A 24 1.67 8.95 -0.07
CA PHE A 24 2.64 8.91 1.03
C PHE A 24 3.43 7.59 1.07
N ILE A 25 2.80 6.46 0.72
CA ILE A 25 3.52 5.18 0.62
C ILE A 25 4.46 5.18 -0.60
N HIS A 26 4.03 5.77 -1.73
CA HIS A 26 4.88 5.94 -2.90
C HIS A 26 6.16 6.73 -2.58
N GLU A 27 6.04 7.85 -1.88
CA GLU A 27 7.18 8.67 -1.45
C GLU A 27 8.20 7.88 -0.61
N VAL A 28 7.72 6.98 0.26
CA VAL A 28 8.58 6.14 1.11
C VAL A 28 9.21 4.98 0.33
N CYS A 29 8.46 4.37 -0.60
CA CYS A 29 8.82 3.06 -1.15
C CYS A 29 9.36 3.09 -2.59
N ASN A 30 9.10 4.15 -3.35
CA ASN A 30 9.57 4.28 -4.73
C ASN A 30 11.10 4.32 -4.79
N ASP A 31 11.68 3.60 -5.75
CA ASP A 31 13.14 3.41 -5.90
C ASP A 31 13.87 2.75 -4.70
N CYS A 32 13.15 2.43 -3.62
CA CYS A 32 13.69 1.81 -2.40
C CYS A 32 13.20 0.36 -2.23
N GLN A 33 11.89 0.16 -2.07
CA GLN A 33 11.26 -1.16 -1.91
C GLN A 33 10.72 -1.70 -3.24
N PHE A 34 10.26 -0.80 -4.09
CA PHE A 34 9.80 -1.11 -5.44
C PHE A 34 10.75 -0.49 -6.47
N GLU A 35 10.78 -1.04 -7.68
CA GLU A 35 11.37 -0.36 -8.83
C GLU A 35 10.64 0.96 -9.12
N HIS A 36 11.33 1.87 -9.82
CA HIS A 36 10.76 3.16 -10.21
C HIS A 36 9.40 3.00 -10.91
N VAL A 37 8.40 3.70 -10.39
CA VAL A 37 7.07 3.79 -10.98
C VAL A 37 6.46 5.17 -10.70
N SER A 38 5.63 5.66 -11.62
CA SER A 38 4.92 6.92 -11.42
C SER A 38 3.95 6.84 -10.22
N GLY A 39 3.67 7.98 -9.57
CA GLY A 39 2.71 8.00 -8.46
C GLY A 39 1.31 7.53 -8.85
N SER A 40 0.87 7.83 -10.09
CA SER A 40 -0.41 7.36 -10.63
C SER A 40 -0.45 5.85 -10.84
N ASP A 41 0.60 5.28 -11.44
CA ASP A 41 0.69 3.83 -11.64
C ASP A 41 0.80 3.11 -10.28
N PHE A 42 1.51 3.69 -9.32
CA PHE A 42 1.60 3.16 -7.97
C PHE A 42 0.23 3.19 -7.27
N ALA A 43 -0.55 4.26 -7.43
CA ALA A 43 -1.91 4.33 -6.88
C ALA A 43 -2.83 3.28 -7.51
N TYR A 44 -2.71 3.01 -8.82
CA TYR A 44 -3.42 1.91 -9.48
C TYR A 44 -2.99 0.55 -8.94
N PHE A 45 -1.68 0.35 -8.76
CA PHE A 45 -1.14 -0.87 -8.17
C PHE A 45 -1.65 -1.12 -6.74
N MET A 46 -1.61 -0.09 -5.88
CA MET A 46 -2.16 -0.12 -4.52
C MET A 46 -3.66 -0.40 -4.50
N ASN A 47 -4.40 0.04 -5.52
CA ASN A 47 -5.83 -0.21 -5.65
C ASN A 47 -6.19 -1.50 -6.40
N LEU A 48 -5.21 -2.37 -6.66
CA LEU A 48 -5.39 -3.62 -7.41
C LEU A 48 -5.99 -3.41 -8.81
N LYS A 49 -5.81 -2.22 -9.39
CA LYS A 49 -6.21 -1.92 -10.77
C LYS A 49 -5.17 -2.48 -11.75
N LEU A 50 -5.54 -2.57 -13.02
CA LEU A 50 -4.60 -2.93 -14.07
C LEU A 50 -3.58 -1.80 -14.24
N THR A 51 -2.31 -2.17 -14.36
CA THR A 51 -1.21 -1.25 -14.62
C THR A 51 -0.57 -1.63 -15.95
N GLY A 52 -0.19 -0.64 -16.76
CA GLY A 52 0.45 -0.90 -18.06
C GLY A 52 1.85 -1.52 -17.93
N ARG A 53 2.48 -1.36 -16.76
CA ARG A 53 3.77 -1.93 -16.40
C ARG A 53 3.67 -2.66 -15.05
N ALA A 54 4.29 -3.83 -14.96
CA ALA A 54 4.39 -4.55 -13.70
C ALA A 54 5.22 -3.76 -12.68
N VAL A 55 4.67 -3.55 -11.48
CA VAL A 55 5.41 -3.00 -10.34
C VAL A 55 6.15 -4.14 -9.66
N ALA A 56 7.48 -4.10 -9.69
CA ALA A 56 8.34 -5.14 -9.14
C ALA A 56 8.90 -4.74 -7.77
N VAL A 57 8.94 -5.70 -6.84
CA VAL A 57 9.64 -5.56 -5.56
C VAL A 57 11.15 -5.72 -5.80
N ARG A 58 11.96 -4.82 -5.23
CA ARG A 58 13.41 -4.90 -5.34
C ARG A 58 13.96 -6.09 -4.53
N PRO A 59 15.08 -6.69 -4.95
CA PRO A 59 15.67 -7.82 -4.23
C PRO A 59 15.91 -7.50 -2.75
N LYS A 60 15.59 -8.47 -1.87
CA LYS A 60 15.75 -8.39 -0.41
C LYS A 60 14.79 -7.42 0.31
N GLU A 61 13.81 -6.86 -0.38
CA GLU A 61 12.84 -5.93 0.22
C GLU A 61 11.55 -6.58 0.73
N ASN A 62 11.36 -7.89 0.54
CA ASN A 62 10.13 -8.61 0.90
C ASN A 62 9.70 -8.36 2.36
N LEU A 63 10.64 -8.33 3.29
CA LEU A 63 10.34 -8.08 4.71
C LEU A 63 9.70 -6.70 4.93
N ARG A 64 10.25 -5.66 4.30
CA ARG A 64 9.73 -4.29 4.39
C ARG A 64 8.41 -4.15 3.66
N VAL A 65 8.25 -4.79 2.50
CA VAL A 65 6.97 -4.85 1.79
C VAL A 65 5.91 -5.56 2.64
N CYS A 66 6.23 -6.65 3.33
CA CYS A 66 5.30 -7.31 4.25
C CYS A 66 4.81 -6.36 5.35
N TYR A 67 5.71 -5.56 5.94
CA TYR A 67 5.31 -4.58 6.95
C TYR A 67 4.42 -3.49 6.37
N MET A 68 4.76 -2.94 5.19
CA MET A 68 3.93 -1.96 4.50
C MET A 68 2.53 -2.49 4.21
N VAL A 69 2.42 -3.70 3.66
CA VAL A 69 1.13 -4.37 3.39
C VAL A 69 0.34 -4.55 4.68
N PHE A 70 0.98 -5.01 5.75
CA PHE A 70 0.33 -5.13 7.04
C PHE A 70 -0.24 -3.77 7.48
N SER A 71 0.57 -2.71 7.51
CA SER A 71 0.15 -1.38 7.96
C SER A 71 -0.99 -0.80 7.10
N VAL A 72 -0.92 -0.92 5.78
CA VAL A 72 -1.99 -0.44 4.87
C VAL A 72 -3.28 -1.24 5.04
N SER A 73 -3.19 -2.56 5.18
CA SER A 73 -4.38 -3.43 5.35
C SER A 73 -5.20 -3.05 6.58
N GLN A 74 -4.55 -2.54 7.63
CA GLN A 74 -5.19 -2.11 8.87
C GLN A 74 -5.98 -0.80 8.72
N THR A 75 -5.78 -0.06 7.63
CA THR A 75 -6.52 1.16 7.30
C THR A 75 -7.81 0.89 6.51
N ILE A 76 -7.93 -0.29 5.89
CA ILE A 76 -9.05 -0.67 5.04
C ILE A 76 -10.19 -1.22 5.90
N ARG A 77 -11.42 -0.75 5.65
CA ARG A 77 -12.63 -1.21 6.34
C ARG A 77 -13.63 -1.81 5.34
N PRO A 78 -14.34 -2.91 5.71
CA PRO A 78 -14.17 -3.70 6.93
C PRO A 78 -12.83 -4.48 6.96
N ARG A 79 -12.46 -5.04 8.12
CA ARG A 79 -11.15 -5.71 8.33
C ARG A 79 -10.93 -6.84 7.33
N GLU A 80 -11.99 -7.57 6.99
CA GLU A 80 -12.01 -8.67 6.03
C GLU A 80 -11.59 -8.19 4.63
N ARG A 81 -12.02 -6.99 4.22
CA ARG A 81 -11.59 -6.37 2.97
C ARG A 81 -10.09 -6.06 2.99
N GLY A 82 -9.57 -5.61 4.13
CA GLY A 82 -8.13 -5.39 4.31
C GLY A 82 -7.30 -6.67 4.17
N LYS A 83 -7.80 -7.80 4.71
CA LYS A 83 -7.15 -9.11 4.56
C LYS A 83 -7.11 -9.57 3.10
N LEU A 84 -8.25 -9.49 2.40
CA LEU A 84 -8.33 -9.86 0.98
C LEU A 84 -7.43 -8.98 0.11
N TRP A 85 -7.40 -7.67 0.39
CA TRP A 85 -6.48 -6.75 -0.27
C TRP A 85 -5.02 -7.17 -0.06
N ALA A 86 -4.63 -7.49 1.17
CA ALA A 86 -3.27 -7.91 1.48
C ALA A 86 -2.88 -9.19 0.71
N GLU A 87 -3.76 -10.19 0.67
CA GLU A 87 -3.51 -11.44 -0.05
C GLU A 87 -3.29 -11.23 -1.54
N GLU A 88 -4.18 -10.46 -2.19
CA GLU A 88 -4.07 -10.19 -3.63
C GLU A 88 -2.87 -9.28 -3.96
N PHE A 89 -2.59 -8.29 -3.12
CA PHE A 89 -1.42 -7.42 -3.29
C PHE A 89 -0.10 -8.19 -3.17
N LEU A 90 0.02 -9.08 -2.18
CA LEU A 90 1.21 -9.92 -1.99
C LEU A 90 1.43 -10.87 -3.17
N LYS A 91 0.35 -11.42 -3.74
CA LYS A 91 0.42 -12.25 -4.96
C LYS A 91 1.04 -11.49 -6.12
N ARG A 92 0.65 -10.22 -6.34
CA ARG A 92 1.26 -9.36 -7.37
C ARG A 92 2.71 -9.04 -7.10
N CYS A 93 3.11 -8.97 -5.82
CA CYS A 93 4.49 -8.77 -5.40
C CYS A 93 5.36 -10.05 -5.48
N GLY A 94 4.78 -11.21 -5.80
CA GLY A 94 5.50 -12.50 -5.76
C GLY A 94 5.89 -12.94 -4.34
N ILE A 95 5.19 -12.46 -3.31
CA ILE A 95 5.46 -12.79 -1.91
C ILE A 95 4.42 -13.83 -1.44
N SER A 96 4.89 -14.97 -0.93
CA SER A 96 3.99 -16.02 -0.47
C SER A 96 3.26 -15.63 0.83
N LYS A 97 2.03 -16.12 0.98
CA LYS A 97 1.25 -15.96 2.22
C LYS A 97 1.98 -16.50 3.44
N SER A 98 2.67 -17.64 3.31
CA SER A 98 3.45 -18.24 4.40
C SER A 98 4.62 -17.36 4.84
N TYR A 99 5.32 -16.73 3.90
CA TYR A 99 6.37 -15.77 4.21
C TYR A 99 5.79 -14.55 4.93
N TYR A 100 4.72 -13.97 4.38
CA TYR A 100 4.04 -12.82 4.99
C TYR A 100 3.56 -13.10 6.42
N ASP A 101 2.88 -14.24 6.63
CA ASP A 101 2.34 -14.61 7.92
C ASP A 101 3.41 -14.72 9.01
N LYS A 102 4.62 -15.18 8.62
CA LYS A 102 5.78 -15.29 9.51
C LYS A 102 6.47 -13.94 9.74
N HIS A 103 6.58 -13.10 8.72
CA HIS A 103 7.54 -11.98 8.71
C HIS A 103 6.93 -10.59 8.86
N ARG A 104 5.61 -10.41 8.70
CA ARG A 104 4.96 -9.09 8.73
C ARG A 104 5.20 -8.27 10.01
N GLY A 105 5.59 -8.91 11.11
CA GLY A 105 5.87 -8.27 12.40
C GLY A 105 7.36 -8.09 12.71
N ASP A 106 8.29 -8.66 11.94
CA ASP A 106 9.71 -8.70 12.32
C ASP A 106 10.36 -7.32 12.33
N VAL A 107 9.86 -6.41 11.49
CA VAL A 107 10.28 -4.99 11.48
C VAL A 107 9.96 -4.30 12.82
N CYS A 108 9.01 -4.81 13.61
CA CYS A 108 8.69 -4.30 14.94
C CYS A 108 9.53 -4.93 16.07
N GLY A 109 10.35 -5.94 15.79
CA GLY A 109 11.11 -6.67 16.80
C GLY A 109 12.18 -5.82 17.49
N LYS A 110 12.38 -6.03 18.80
CA LYS A 110 13.38 -5.29 19.60
C LYS A 110 14.81 -5.41 19.05
N GLY A 111 15.15 -6.53 18.41
CA GLY A 111 16.46 -6.78 17.80
C GLY A 111 16.56 -6.41 16.31
N THR A 112 15.58 -5.71 15.74
CA THR A 112 15.60 -5.35 14.31
C THR A 112 16.69 -4.32 14.00
N THR A 113 17.08 -4.18 12.74
CA THR A 113 18.14 -3.24 12.32
C THR A 113 17.66 -1.79 12.39
N LYS A 114 18.60 -0.83 12.34
CA LYS A 114 18.26 0.60 12.32
C LYS A 114 17.46 0.96 11.07
N GLU A 115 17.83 0.39 9.93
CA GLU A 115 17.16 0.60 8.64
C GLU A 115 15.69 0.15 8.70
N ASN A 116 15.44 -1.01 9.32
CA ASN A 116 14.08 -1.52 9.49
C ASN A 116 13.25 -0.64 10.45
N ARG A 117 13.85 -0.13 11.54
CA ARG A 117 13.16 0.82 12.43
C ARG A 117 12.79 2.11 11.69
N ASN A 118 13.74 2.71 10.99
CA ASN A 118 13.51 3.94 10.21
C ASN A 118 12.44 3.73 9.14
N PHE A 119 12.47 2.59 8.46
CA PHE A 119 11.45 2.23 7.47
C PHE A 119 10.06 2.14 8.13
N ARG A 120 9.96 1.45 9.27
CA ARG A 120 8.69 1.39 10.02
C ARG A 120 8.18 2.78 10.40
N GLU A 121 9.03 3.62 10.96
CA GLU A 121 8.65 4.99 11.35
C GLU A 121 8.12 5.79 10.16
N SER A 122 8.72 5.61 8.99
CA SER A 122 8.29 6.27 7.75
C SER A 122 6.91 5.78 7.29
N ILE A 123 6.65 4.47 7.34
CA ILE A 123 5.34 3.89 7.01
C ILE A 123 4.27 4.32 8.02
N ASP A 124 4.57 4.25 9.32
CA ASP A 124 3.64 4.68 10.38
C ASP A 124 3.28 6.17 10.21
N LYS A 125 4.27 7.02 9.91
CA LYS A 125 4.06 8.45 9.62
C LYS A 125 3.23 8.68 8.35
N ALA A 126 3.43 7.89 7.30
CA ALA A 126 2.62 7.95 6.07
C ALA A 126 1.15 7.66 6.37
N VAL A 127 0.88 6.59 7.14
CA VAL A 127 -0.47 6.20 7.56
C VAL A 127 -1.14 7.30 8.39
N GLU A 128 -0.44 7.85 9.39
CA GLU A 128 -0.98 8.93 10.22
C GLU A 128 -1.20 10.23 9.45
N SER A 129 -0.32 10.56 8.51
CA SER A 129 -0.45 11.75 7.67
C SER A 129 -1.67 11.65 6.74
N ALA A 130 -1.92 10.49 6.14
CA ALA A 130 -3.11 10.23 5.34
C ALA A 130 -4.40 10.36 6.17
N LYS A 131 -4.43 9.78 7.37
CA LYS A 131 -5.58 9.91 8.30
C LYS A 131 -5.85 11.36 8.65
N ARG A 132 -4.82 12.12 9.01
CA ARG A 132 -4.95 13.54 9.35
C ARG A 132 -5.48 14.35 8.17
N LEU A 133 -5.02 14.07 6.95
CA LEU A 133 -5.50 14.77 5.76
C LEU A 133 -6.98 14.49 5.48
N LYS A 134 -7.43 13.24 5.67
CA LYS A 134 -8.85 12.87 5.55
C LYS A 134 -9.75 13.62 6.52
N LEU A 135 -9.28 13.82 7.76
CA LEU A 135 -10.05 14.51 8.80
C LEU A 135 -10.12 16.03 8.59
N ARG A 136 -9.24 16.62 7.75
CA ARG A 136 -9.29 18.05 7.44
C ARG A 136 -10.47 18.36 6.50
N PRO A 137 -11.19 19.47 6.74
CA PRO A 137 -12.13 20.02 5.77
C PRO A 137 -11.44 20.22 4.41
N MET A 138 -12.15 19.96 3.31
CA MET A 138 -11.58 20.06 1.96
C MET A 138 -10.90 21.42 1.70
N ALA A 139 -11.46 22.51 2.22
CA ALA A 139 -10.89 23.86 2.11
C ALA A 139 -9.53 24.06 2.82
N ALA A 140 -9.11 23.13 3.69
CA ALA A 140 -7.89 23.21 4.49
C ALA A 140 -6.83 22.13 4.14
N ARG A 141 -7.04 21.40 3.03
CA ARG A 141 -6.08 20.38 2.56
C ARG A 141 -5.05 21.03 1.63
N GLN A 142 -3.87 21.37 2.15
CA GLN A 142 -2.68 21.55 1.31
C GLN A 142 -2.05 20.18 1.04
N PHE A 143 -1.88 19.82 -0.24
CA PHE A 143 -0.98 18.75 -0.63
C PHE A 143 0.44 19.31 -0.72
N PRO A 144 1.47 18.62 -0.21
CA PRO A 144 2.85 18.99 -0.50
C PRO A 144 3.07 18.89 -2.01
N ILE A 145 3.73 19.91 -2.58
CA ILE A 145 4.20 19.96 -3.98
C ILE A 145 5.45 19.10 -4.08
#